data_AF-G8QK26-F1
#
_entry.id   AF-G8QK26-F1
#
_cell.length_a   1.000
_cell.length_b   1.000
_cell.length_c   1.000
_cell.angle_alpha   90.00
_cell.angle_beta   90.00
_cell.angle_gamma   90.00
#
_symmetry.space_group_name_H-M   'P 1'
#
loop_
_entity.id
_entity.type
_entity.pdbx_description
1 polymer ?
#
loop_
_entity_poly.entity_id
_entity_poly.type
_entity_poly.pdbx_seq_one_letter_code
_entity_poly.pdbx_strand_id
1 'polypeptide(L)' 'MRVQENPADIGRCGCGRREYCDGSHGLSEAQWQELRAKELAEEAAWKRAAGKTEDAGK' A
#
# COMPACT_ATOMS: atom_id res chain seq x y z
N MET A 1 -0.93 -2.81 -15.42
CA MET A 1 -1.58 -1.84 -16.33
C MET A 1 -1.47 -0.43 -15.75
N ARG A 2 -0.83 0.48 -16.47
CA ARG A 2 -0.74 1.91 -16.13
C ARG A 2 -1.81 2.67 -16.90
N VAL A 3 -2.47 3.64 -16.26
CA VAL A 3 -3.38 4.55 -16.97
C VAL A 3 -2.53 5.52 -17.80
N GLN A 4 -2.80 5.60 -19.12
CA GLN A 4 -2.04 6.42 -20.07
C GLN A 4 -2.87 7.53 -20.71
N GLU A 5 -4.19 7.38 -20.74
CA GLU A 5 -5.08 8.20 -21.58
C GLU A 5 -5.69 9.39 -20.84
N ASN A 6 -6.01 9.26 -19.54
CA ASN A 6 -6.49 10.38 -18.74
C ASN A 6 -5.29 11.13 -18.13
N PRO A 7 -5.04 12.40 -18.51
CA PRO A 7 -3.92 13.19 -17.99
C PRO A 7 -3.90 13.29 -16.45
N ALA A 8 -5.08 13.32 -15.82
CA ALA A 8 -5.22 13.39 -14.37
C ALA A 8 -4.81 12.10 -13.64
N ASP A 9 -4.81 10.97 -14.35
CA ASP A 9 -4.51 9.65 -13.81
C ASP A 9 -3.20 9.07 -14.36
N ILE A 10 -2.43 9.83 -15.14
CA ILE A 10 -1.12 9.39 -15.64
C ILE A 10 -0.25 8.96 -14.45
N GLY A 11 0.23 7.72 -14.49
CA GLY A 11 1.03 7.10 -13.42
C GLY A 11 0.22 6.29 -12.40
N ARG A 12 -1.11 6.35 -12.42
CA ARG A 12 -1.99 5.51 -11.59
C ARG A 12 -2.09 4.08 -12.12
N CYS A 13 -2.37 3.12 -11.22
CA CYS A 13 -2.64 1.75 -11.64
C CYS A 13 -4.11 1.62 -12.06
N GLY A 14 -4.37 1.22 -13.31
CA GLY A 14 -5.73 0.89 -13.77
C GLY A 14 -6.24 -0.45 -13.23
N CYS A 15 -5.46 -1.13 -12.39
CA CYS A 15 -5.73 -2.47 -11.89
C CYS A 15 -6.66 -2.53 -10.67
N GLY A 16 -7.05 -1.38 -10.10
CA GLY A 16 -7.92 -1.30 -8.92
C GLY A 16 -7.28 -1.73 -7.58
N ARG A 17 -6.09 -2.33 -7.60
CA ARG A 17 -5.38 -2.79 -6.39
C ARG A 17 -4.73 -1.67 -5.59
N ARG A 18 -4.21 -0.66 -6.29
CA ARG A 18 -3.55 0.51 -5.70
C ARG A 18 -3.84 1.76 -6.52
N GLU A 19 -3.69 2.90 -5.87
CA GLU A 19 -3.83 4.22 -6.48
C GLU A 19 -2.69 4.52 -7.47
N TYR A 20 -1.51 3.92 -7.27
CA TYR A 20 -0.32 4.08 -8.10
C TYR A 20 0.20 2.73 -8.60
N CYS A 21 0.98 2.75 -9.69
CA CYS A 21 1.58 1.53 -10.22
C CYS A 21 2.92 1.21 -9.56
N ASP A 22 2.93 0.27 -8.62
CA ASP A 22 4.12 -0.30 -7.97
C ASP A 22 4.56 -1.65 -8.55
N GLY A 23 3.81 -2.18 -9.53
CA GLY A 23 4.04 -3.53 -10.07
C GLY A 23 3.11 -4.59 -9.49
N SER A 24 2.30 -4.28 -8.48
CA SER A 24 1.35 -5.21 -7.85
C SER A 24 0.31 -5.80 -8.81
N HIS A 25 0.12 -5.21 -10.00
CA HIS A 25 -0.79 -5.77 -11.02
C HIS A 25 -0.31 -7.11 -11.60
N GLY A 26 0.98 -7.43 -11.52
CA GLY A 26 1.54 -8.70 -11.99
C GLY A 26 1.36 -9.85 -10.99
N LEU A 27 0.89 -9.56 -9.77
CA LEU A 27 0.69 -10.56 -8.74
C LEU A 27 -0.56 -11.39 -9.01
N SER A 28 -0.52 -12.68 -8.68
CA SER A 28 -1.74 -13.47 -8.52
C SER A 28 -2.57 -12.93 -7.36
N GLU A 29 -3.83 -13.33 -7.27
CA GLU A 29 -4.70 -12.92 -6.16
C GLU A 29 -4.15 -13.37 -4.81
N ALA A 30 -3.63 -14.61 -4.73
CA ALA A 30 -3.02 -15.12 -3.51
C ALA A 30 -1.78 -14.31 -3.09
N GLN A 31 -0.91 -13.97 -4.04
CA GLN A 31 0.27 -13.15 -3.78
C GLN A 31 -0.11 -11.72 -3.36
N TRP A 32 -1.18 -11.17 -3.95
CA TRP A 32 -1.70 -9.87 -3.58
C TRP A 32 -2.23 -9.85 -2.14
N GLN A 33 -3.00 -10.87 -1.74
CA GLN A 33 -3.51 -10.97 -0.38
C GLN A 33 -2.37 -11.14 0.63
N GLU A 34 -1.34 -11.93 0.32
CA GLU A 34 -0.17 -12.07 1.19
C GLU A 34 0.57 -10.74 1.37
N LEU A 35 0.80 -10.00 0.27
CA LEU A 35 1.43 -8.68 0.33
C LEU A 35 0.61 -7.72 1.19
N ARG A 36 -0.72 -7.66 1.00
CA ARG A 36 -1.59 -6.80 1.80
C ARG A 36 -1.60 -7.17 3.27
N ALA A 37 -1.57 -8.46 3.60
CA ALA A 37 -1.50 -8.91 4.99
C ALA A 37 -0.20 -8.46 5.67
N LYS A 38 0.94 -8.56 4.97
CA LYS A 38 2.25 -8.08 5.47
C LYS A 38 2.23 -6.58 5.72
N GLU A 39 1.78 -5.79 4.74
CA GLU A 39 1.68 -4.33 4.89
C GLU A 39 0.78 -3.91 6.05
N LEU A 40 -0.36 -4.58 6.24
CA LEU A 40 -1.27 -4.28 7.35
C LEU A 40 -0.62 -4.56 8.71
N ALA A 41 0.13 -5.66 8.80
CA ALA A 41 0.84 -6.03 10.02
C ALA A 41 1.97 -5.04 10.34
N GLU A 42 2.73 -4.60 9.33
CA GLU A 42 3.77 -3.58 9.49
C GLU A 42 3.18 -2.22 9.88
N GLU A 43 2.07 -1.80 9.28
CA GLU A 43 1.39 -0.55 9.66
C GLU A 43 0.89 -0.61 11.12
N ALA A 44 0.31 -1.74 11.53
CA ALA A 44 -0.13 -1.94 12.91
C ALA A 44 1.05 -1.93 13.90
N ALA A 45 2.19 -2.51 13.51
CA ALA A 45 3.42 -2.50 14.30
C ALA A 45 4.00 -1.08 14.40
N TRP A 46 4.05 -0.34 13.29
CA TRP A 46 4.49 1.06 13.26
C TRP A 46 3.60 1.95 14.14
N LYS A 47 2.28 1.84 14.01
CA LYS A 47 1.33 2.59 14.86
C LYS A 47 1.53 2.30 16.34
N ARG A 48 1.79 1.04 16.72
CA ARG A 48 2.11 0.65 18.11
C ARG A 48 3.47 1.19 18.57
N ALA A 49 4.46 1.27 17.69
CA ALA A 49 5.77 1.82 18.00
C ALA A 49 5.73 3.35 18.12
N ALA A 50 5.04 4.03 17.21
CA ALA A 50 4.86 5.49 17.21
C ALA A 50 4.02 5.97 18.42
N GLY A 51 2.97 5.23 18.79
CA GLY A 51 2.18 5.55 19.99
C GLY A 51 2.95 5.40 21.31
N LYS A 52 4.08 4.68 21.33
CA LYS A 52 4.95 4.57 22.52
C LYS A 52 5.93 5.74 22.65
N THR A 53 6.18 6.49 21.58
CA THR A 53 7.08 7.65 21.65
C THR A 53 6.42 8.89 22.23
N GLU A 54 5.09 8.95 22.27
CA GLU A 54 4.32 10.08 22.83
C GLU A 54 4.07 9.95 24.35
N ASP A 55 4.15 8.74 24.92
CA ASP A 55 3.90 8.45 26.35
C ASP A 55 5.18 8.44 27.22
N ALA A 56 6.35 8.73 26.65
CA ALA A 56 7.63 8.75 27.39
C ALA A 56 8.11 10.17 27.75
N GLY A 57 7.25 11.18 27.63
CA GLY A 57 7.59 12.58 27.84
C GLY A 57 6.55 13.34 28.68
N LYS A 58 6.37 12.95 29.94
CA LYS A 58 5.69 13.81 30.93
C LYS A 58 6.26 13.65 32.33
#